data_AF-A0A8H7F3P2-F1
#
_entry.id   AF-A0A8H7F3P2-F1
#
_cell.length_a   1.000
_cell.length_b   1.000
_cell.length_c   1.000
_cell.angle_alpha   90.00
_cell.angle_beta   90.00
_cell.angle_gamma   90.00
#
_symmetry.space_group_name_H-M   'P 1'
#
loop_
_entity.id
_entity.type
_entity.pdbx_description
1 polymer ?
#
loop_
_entity_poly.entity_id
_entity_poly.type
_entity_poly.pdbx_seq_one_letter_code
_entity_poly.pdbx_strand_id
1 'polypeptide(L)'
;MELSESTENEQDEAIEAVFQIYKGTGFKPPPKQFTVLAAFFLTISTSHISNVRQPPKVISLSTGTKCMPAIKYSPRGELVHDSHAEVLARRGAARWLLEEIGRISDSREYISEWLTRTDTTPSIDPDQPPRYKLRDGVEVNMYISTLPCGDASMGYLASIQDKTMAALKSINTFPVLAPHQASRGRDNYNRLGVLRTKPGRADSPPALSMSCSDKIAKWSVLGIQGSFGAKFLEPVYISEVVIGEVPLEQELRSVVRTDCERALRGRVKNTKDLPQGYTVHLPRIRFTQSPFVHSKTELDIIVKTTGSCNESLCWVADSKPAEVLINGLKRSTPPRHRYAEKYRPLLSRISVFNLYYRTLNLEGLDLIQPQVTYTGAKTAASSMRYQRAKLALFGAEGPFAGWIKIDEEFQCFTMDGHCLKPTVSFET
;
A
#
# COMPACT_ATOMS: atom_id res chain seq x y z
N MET A 1 8.55 -10.11 -30.39
CA MET A 1 7.24 -9.55 -30.78
C MET A 1 6.12 -10.38 -30.15
N GLU A 2 6.13 -11.71 -30.30
CA GLU A 2 5.14 -12.61 -29.66
C GLU A 2 5.14 -12.58 -28.11
N LEU A 3 6.30 -12.56 -27.47
CA LEU A 3 6.41 -12.50 -25.99
C LEU A 3 5.89 -11.20 -25.37
N SER A 4 5.92 -10.08 -26.11
CA SER A 4 5.42 -8.78 -25.65
C SER A 4 3.92 -8.66 -25.82
N GLU A 5 3.34 -9.20 -26.89
CA GLU A 5 1.90 -9.24 -27.10
C GLU A 5 1.21 -10.17 -26.09
N SER A 6 1.84 -11.30 -25.73
CA SER A 6 1.28 -12.24 -24.76
C SER A 6 1.17 -11.68 -23.34
N THR A 7 2.17 -10.89 -22.92
CA THR A 7 2.13 -10.21 -21.61
C THR A 7 1.14 -9.06 -21.58
N GLU A 8 0.96 -8.37 -22.72
CA GLU A 8 0.01 -7.28 -22.84
C GLU A 8 -1.44 -7.77 -22.64
N ASN A 9 -1.79 -8.89 -23.27
CA ASN A 9 -3.11 -9.51 -23.16
C ASN A 9 -3.41 -10.04 -21.74
N GLU A 10 -2.40 -10.56 -21.02
CA GLU A 10 -2.56 -11.05 -19.64
C GLU A 10 -2.89 -9.94 -18.65
N GLN A 11 -2.23 -8.80 -18.80
CA GLN A 11 -2.46 -7.67 -17.93
C GLN A 11 -3.82 -7.01 -18.20
N ASP A 12 -4.30 -7.02 -19.44
CA ASP A 12 -5.62 -6.51 -19.77
C ASP A 12 -6.73 -7.43 -19.24
N GLU A 13 -6.55 -8.75 -19.29
CA GLU A 13 -7.43 -9.71 -18.59
C GLU A 13 -7.45 -9.48 -17.07
N ALA A 14 -6.31 -9.15 -16.46
CA ALA A 14 -6.24 -8.85 -15.04
C ALA A 14 -7.00 -7.56 -14.69
N ILE A 15 -6.87 -6.51 -15.51
CA ILE A 15 -7.60 -5.25 -15.31
C ILE A 15 -9.10 -5.47 -15.48
N GLU A 16 -9.52 -6.27 -16.45
CA GLU A 16 -10.93 -6.62 -16.63
C GLU A 16 -11.46 -7.41 -15.42
N ALA A 17 -10.71 -8.38 -14.90
CA ALA A 17 -11.07 -9.10 -13.67
C ALA A 17 -11.21 -8.15 -12.47
N VAL A 18 -10.30 -7.17 -12.34
CA VAL A 18 -10.38 -6.10 -11.33
C VAL A 18 -11.68 -5.30 -11.47
N PHE A 19 -12.07 -4.92 -12.69
CA PHE A 19 -13.31 -4.18 -12.96
C PHE A 19 -14.57 -5.01 -12.72
N GLN A 20 -14.56 -6.29 -13.08
CA GLN A 20 -15.69 -7.19 -12.82
C GLN A 20 -15.91 -7.41 -11.32
N ILE A 21 -14.84 -7.60 -10.55
CA ILE A 21 -14.92 -7.67 -9.08
C ILE A 21 -15.46 -6.35 -8.52
N TYR A 22 -14.92 -5.21 -8.97
CA TYR A 22 -15.41 -3.89 -8.56
C TYR A 22 -16.92 -3.76 -8.78
N LYS A 23 -17.38 -4.07 -10.00
CA LYS A 23 -18.80 -4.03 -10.39
C LYS A 23 -19.64 -4.97 -9.53
N GLY A 24 -19.14 -6.18 -9.26
CA GLY A 24 -19.78 -7.19 -8.42
C GLY A 24 -19.96 -6.76 -6.96
N THR A 25 -19.15 -5.83 -6.45
CA THR A 25 -19.35 -5.29 -5.08
C THR A 25 -20.60 -4.41 -4.94
N GLY A 26 -21.16 -3.92 -6.06
CA GLY A 26 -22.28 -2.98 -6.06
C GLY A 26 -21.95 -1.58 -5.52
N PHE A 27 -20.69 -1.29 -5.21
CA PHE A 27 -20.29 0.02 -4.70
C PHE A 27 -20.41 1.11 -5.78
N LYS A 28 -21.09 2.19 -5.43
CA LYS A 28 -21.24 3.38 -6.26
C LYS A 28 -20.90 4.61 -5.42
N PRO A 29 -19.93 5.45 -5.83
CA PRO A 29 -19.73 6.75 -5.22
C PRO A 29 -21.00 7.60 -5.28
N PRO A 30 -21.16 8.58 -4.36
CA PRO A 30 -22.25 9.55 -4.46
C PRO A 30 -22.28 10.25 -5.82
N PRO A 31 -23.45 10.72 -6.29
CA PRO A 31 -23.56 11.41 -7.57
C PRO A 31 -22.57 12.56 -7.71
N LYS A 32 -21.97 12.70 -8.90
CA LYS A 32 -20.95 13.72 -9.24
C LYS A 32 -19.65 13.63 -8.44
N GLN A 33 -19.41 12.54 -7.71
CA GLN A 33 -18.14 12.33 -7.00
C GLN A 33 -17.33 11.21 -7.63
N PHE A 34 -16.08 11.50 -7.98
CA PHE A 34 -15.15 10.49 -8.50
C PHE A 34 -14.45 9.73 -7.37
N THR A 35 -13.90 8.56 -7.67
CA THR A 35 -12.98 7.85 -6.79
C THR A 35 -11.78 7.35 -7.58
N VAL A 36 -10.79 6.81 -6.87
CA VAL A 36 -9.64 6.11 -7.45
C VAL A 36 -9.78 4.65 -7.10
N LEU A 37 -9.45 3.76 -8.03
CA LEU A 37 -9.39 2.32 -7.82
C LEU A 37 -7.93 1.86 -7.80
N ALA A 38 -7.58 0.96 -6.89
CA ALA A 38 -6.33 0.24 -6.93
C ALA A 38 -6.55 -1.22 -6.56
N ALA A 39 -5.72 -2.10 -7.11
CA ALA A 39 -5.79 -3.53 -6.85
C ALA A 39 -4.40 -4.17 -6.84
N PHE A 40 -4.30 -5.29 -6.14
CA PHE A 40 -3.17 -6.21 -6.21
C PHE A 40 -3.68 -7.54 -6.76
N PHE A 41 -2.92 -8.11 -7.69
CA PHE A 41 -3.25 -9.38 -8.32
C PHE A 41 -1.99 -10.20 -8.57
N LEU A 42 -2.19 -11.52 -8.69
CA LEU A 42 -1.16 -12.50 -8.92
C LEU A 42 -1.26 -13.03 -10.35
N THR A 43 -0.12 -13.25 -10.97
CA THR A 43 0.02 -13.94 -12.26
C THR A 43 1.05 -15.04 -12.14
N ILE A 44 1.01 -16.02 -13.04
CA ILE A 44 2.04 -17.05 -13.15
C ILE A 44 2.75 -16.83 -14.47
N SER A 45 4.02 -16.46 -14.41
CA SER A 45 4.89 -16.37 -15.58
C SER A 45 4.99 -17.75 -16.22
N THR A 46 4.57 -17.85 -17.48
CA THR A 46 4.44 -19.11 -18.24
C THR A 46 5.77 -19.75 -18.65
N SER A 47 6.90 -19.37 -18.02
CA SER A 47 8.21 -19.79 -18.51
C SER A 47 8.56 -21.25 -18.27
N HIS A 48 7.79 -22.04 -17.50
CA HIS A 48 8.07 -23.47 -17.32
C HIS A 48 6.82 -24.37 -17.22
N ILE A 49 6.68 -25.27 -18.21
CA ILE A 49 6.10 -26.63 -18.14
C ILE A 49 4.61 -26.85 -18.49
N SER A 50 3.72 -25.85 -18.53
CA SER A 50 2.32 -26.07 -18.96
C SER A 50 1.84 -25.09 -20.04
N ASN A 51 1.33 -25.63 -21.15
CA ASN A 51 0.63 -24.87 -22.19
C ASN A 51 -0.76 -24.34 -21.74
N VAL A 52 -1.08 -24.45 -20.45
CA VAL A 52 -2.37 -24.01 -19.88
C VAL A 52 -2.14 -22.72 -19.12
N ARG A 53 -2.52 -21.61 -19.74
CA ARG A 53 -2.51 -20.27 -19.16
C ARG A 53 -3.47 -20.22 -17.98
N GLN A 54 -2.97 -19.84 -16.80
CA GLN A 54 -3.83 -19.62 -15.63
C GLN A 54 -4.34 -18.18 -15.61
N PRO A 55 -5.62 -17.96 -15.23
CA PRO A 55 -6.15 -16.61 -15.12
C PRO A 55 -5.50 -15.87 -13.94
N PRO A 56 -5.39 -14.54 -14.01
CA PRO A 56 -4.87 -13.73 -12.90
C PRO A 56 -5.77 -13.84 -11.68
N LYS A 57 -5.18 -13.88 -10.48
CA LYS A 57 -5.93 -13.85 -9.21
C LYS A 57 -5.86 -12.47 -8.58
N VAL A 58 -6.95 -11.72 -8.60
CA VAL A 58 -7.06 -10.48 -7.83
C VAL A 58 -7.16 -10.83 -6.34
N ILE A 59 -6.18 -10.42 -5.55
CA ILE A 59 -6.11 -10.75 -4.11
C ILE A 59 -6.66 -9.61 -3.23
N SER A 60 -6.63 -8.37 -3.72
CA SER A 60 -7.26 -7.25 -3.06
C SER A 60 -7.57 -6.11 -4.02
N LEU A 61 -8.66 -5.40 -3.75
CA LEU A 61 -9.09 -4.23 -4.47
C LEU A 61 -9.65 -3.21 -3.48
N SER A 62 -9.41 -1.93 -3.72
CA SER A 62 -9.94 -0.85 -2.88
C SER A 62 -10.16 0.43 -3.66
N THR A 63 -11.11 1.25 -3.21
CA THR A 63 -11.25 2.62 -3.68
C THR A 63 -10.94 3.63 -2.59
N GLY A 64 -10.59 4.86 -2.97
CA GLY A 64 -10.53 5.97 -2.02
C GLY A 64 -9.46 7.01 -2.32
N THR A 65 -9.64 8.20 -1.75
CA THR A 65 -8.83 9.40 -2.04
C THR A 65 -8.55 10.27 -0.81
N LYS A 66 -8.89 9.78 0.39
CA LYS A 66 -8.88 10.57 1.61
C LYS A 66 -7.86 10.03 2.60
N CYS A 67 -7.31 10.93 3.41
CA CYS A 67 -6.52 10.60 4.58
C CYS A 67 -7.03 11.40 5.78
N MET A 68 -6.89 10.82 6.97
CA MET A 68 -7.26 11.46 8.22
C MET A 68 -6.22 12.51 8.63
N PRO A 69 -6.65 13.69 9.10
CA PRO A 69 -5.76 14.65 9.77
C PRO A 69 -5.10 14.06 11.01
N ALA A 70 -3.87 14.48 11.31
CA ALA A 70 -3.10 14.00 12.46
C ALA A 70 -3.85 14.20 13.79
N ILE A 71 -4.52 15.35 13.95
CA ILE A 71 -5.33 15.68 15.13
C ILE A 71 -6.50 14.71 15.39
N LYS A 72 -6.85 13.85 14.43
CA LYS A 72 -7.91 12.85 14.55
C LYS A 72 -7.37 11.42 14.68
N TYR A 73 -6.06 11.24 14.87
CA TYR A 73 -5.49 9.90 15.03
C TYR A 73 -5.93 9.30 16.36
N SER A 74 -6.16 7.99 16.36
CA SER A 74 -6.55 7.24 17.55
C SER A 74 -5.38 6.35 17.99
N PRO A 75 -5.10 6.27 19.30
CA PRO A 75 -4.03 5.43 19.82
C PRO A 75 -4.40 3.95 19.88
N ARG A 76 -5.65 3.56 19.57
CA ARG A 76 -6.17 2.20 19.77
C ARG A 76 -6.15 1.34 18.51
N GLY A 77 -5.68 1.89 17.39
CA GLY A 77 -5.44 1.15 16.14
C GLY A 77 -6.68 0.74 15.35
N GLU A 78 -7.87 1.17 15.75
CA GLU A 78 -9.17 0.89 15.12
C GLU A 78 -9.43 1.73 13.86
N LEU A 79 -8.75 2.86 13.72
CA LEU A 79 -8.89 3.75 12.56
C LEU A 79 -7.91 3.39 11.44
N VAL A 80 -8.38 3.48 10.21
CA VAL A 80 -7.50 3.54 9.04
C VAL A 80 -7.15 5.00 8.74
N HIS A 81 -5.88 5.38 8.94
CA HIS A 81 -5.44 6.77 8.82
C HIS A 81 -5.31 7.25 7.37
N ASP A 82 -5.08 6.33 6.43
CA ASP A 82 -4.92 6.64 5.02
C ASP A 82 -5.78 5.69 4.20
N SER A 83 -6.86 6.24 3.65
CA SER A 83 -7.86 5.56 2.85
C SER A 83 -7.68 5.86 1.36
N HIS A 84 -6.47 6.19 0.93
CA HIS A 84 -6.12 6.13 -0.49
C HIS A 84 -6.20 4.70 -1.00
N ALA A 85 -6.74 4.52 -2.21
CA ALA A 85 -6.98 3.23 -2.84
C ALA A 85 -5.73 2.33 -2.81
N GLU A 86 -4.57 2.87 -3.17
CA GLU A 86 -3.29 2.16 -3.23
C GLU A 86 -2.89 1.61 -1.85
N VAL A 87 -3.15 2.40 -0.80
CA VAL A 87 -2.78 2.05 0.56
C VAL A 87 -3.71 0.98 1.11
N LEU A 88 -5.01 1.11 0.87
CA LEU A 88 -6.02 0.11 1.27
C LEU A 88 -5.81 -1.20 0.52
N ALA A 89 -5.60 -1.17 -0.80
CA ALA A 89 -5.34 -2.35 -1.60
C ALA A 89 -4.08 -3.10 -1.11
N ARG A 90 -3.00 -2.39 -0.77
CA ARG A 90 -1.81 -3.04 -0.17
C ARG A 90 -2.12 -3.64 1.20
N ARG A 91 -2.98 -3.00 2.01
CA ARG A 91 -3.43 -3.55 3.31
C ARG A 91 -4.24 -4.82 3.12
N GLY A 92 -5.11 -4.87 2.13
CA GLY A 92 -5.84 -6.09 1.78
C GLY A 92 -4.93 -7.17 1.21
N ALA A 93 -3.97 -6.83 0.35
CA ALA A 93 -3.01 -7.81 -0.20
C ALA A 93 -2.16 -8.46 0.90
N ALA A 94 -1.61 -7.66 1.82
CA ALA A 94 -0.85 -8.19 2.95
C ALA A 94 -1.72 -9.03 3.90
N ARG A 95 -3.00 -8.67 4.06
CA ARG A 95 -3.96 -9.50 4.79
C ARG A 95 -4.19 -10.84 4.09
N TRP A 96 -4.46 -10.82 2.79
CA TRP A 96 -4.70 -12.02 1.99
C TRP A 96 -3.53 -13.00 2.10
N LEU A 97 -2.28 -12.50 2.03
CA LEU A 97 -1.08 -13.33 2.21
C LEU A 97 -1.04 -14.02 3.60
N LEU A 98 -1.39 -13.31 4.67
CA LEU A 98 -1.47 -13.90 6.02
C LEU A 98 -2.63 -14.91 6.15
N GLU A 99 -3.76 -14.64 5.50
CA GLU A 99 -4.90 -15.57 5.45
C GLU A 99 -4.59 -16.80 4.61
N GLU A 100 -3.83 -16.67 3.52
CA GLU A 100 -3.35 -17.78 2.69
C GLU A 100 -2.40 -18.69 3.47
N ILE A 101 -1.46 -18.10 4.22
CA ILE A 101 -0.63 -18.86 5.16
C ILE A 101 -1.53 -19.60 6.16
N GLY A 102 -2.52 -18.92 6.73
CA GLY A 102 -3.50 -19.54 7.63
C GLY A 102 -4.21 -20.73 7.00
N ARG A 103 -4.64 -20.65 5.73
CA ARG A 103 -5.26 -21.76 4.99
C ARG A 103 -4.32 -22.96 4.83
N ILE A 104 -3.04 -22.71 4.53
CA ILE A 104 -1.99 -23.75 4.46
C ILE A 104 -1.74 -24.39 5.83
N SER A 105 -1.83 -23.62 6.91
CA SER A 105 -1.62 -24.12 8.27
C SER A 105 -2.81 -24.93 8.81
N ASP A 106 -4.03 -24.53 8.45
CA ASP A 106 -5.29 -25.10 8.97
C ASP A 106 -5.62 -26.48 8.37
N SER A 107 -5.23 -26.73 7.11
CA SER A 107 -5.44 -28.02 6.45
C SER A 107 -4.16 -28.51 5.75
N ARG A 108 -3.72 -29.72 6.11
CA ARG A 108 -2.56 -30.38 5.47
C ARG A 108 -2.84 -30.77 4.01
N GLU A 109 -4.10 -30.90 3.63
CA GLU A 109 -4.52 -31.26 2.28
C GLU A 109 -4.59 -30.02 1.37
N TYR A 110 -4.68 -28.82 1.95
CA TYR A 110 -4.73 -27.59 1.18
C TYR A 110 -3.36 -27.25 0.60
N ILE A 111 -3.28 -27.22 -0.72
CA ILE A 111 -2.09 -26.83 -1.47
C ILE A 111 -2.36 -25.46 -2.10
N SER A 112 -1.68 -24.43 -1.59
CA SER A 112 -1.74 -23.10 -2.19
C SER A 112 -1.11 -23.12 -3.58
N GLU A 113 -1.77 -22.51 -4.56
CA GLU A 113 -1.24 -22.26 -5.90
C GLU A 113 -0.24 -21.11 -5.95
N TRP A 114 -0.13 -20.32 -4.86
CA TRP A 114 0.55 -19.02 -4.85
C TRP A 114 1.75 -19.00 -3.91
N LEU A 115 1.65 -19.70 -2.78
CA LEU A 115 2.69 -19.80 -1.78
C LEU A 115 3.21 -21.23 -1.68
N THR A 116 4.48 -21.36 -1.28
CA THR A 116 5.09 -22.63 -0.91
C THR A 116 5.87 -22.49 0.39
N ARG A 117 6.07 -23.62 1.07
CA ARG A 117 6.95 -23.70 2.23
C ARG A 117 8.40 -23.77 1.76
N THR A 118 9.26 -23.07 2.47
CA THR A 118 10.72 -23.22 2.40
C THR A 118 11.15 -24.42 3.24
N ASP A 119 12.39 -24.88 3.05
CA ASP A 119 12.99 -25.95 3.87
C ASP A 119 13.31 -25.51 5.31
N THR A 120 12.88 -24.30 5.69
CA THR A 120 13.16 -23.71 6.99
C THR A 120 12.29 -24.32 8.11
N THR A 121 12.95 -24.83 9.15
CA THR A 121 12.30 -25.25 10.40
C THR A 121 11.95 -24.07 11.30
N PRO A 122 10.90 -24.14 12.13
CA PRO A 122 10.61 -23.09 13.11
C PRO A 122 11.81 -22.80 14.04
N SER A 123 12.32 -21.57 14.03
CA SER A 123 13.33 -21.08 14.98
C SER A 123 12.95 -19.75 15.62
N ILE A 124 13.58 -19.50 16.77
CA ILE A 124 13.61 -18.20 17.45
C ILE A 124 14.73 -17.29 16.92
N ASP A 125 15.63 -17.81 16.06
CA ASP A 125 16.71 -17.05 15.45
C ASP A 125 16.15 -15.88 14.61
N PRO A 126 16.49 -14.62 14.94
CA PRO A 126 16.00 -13.43 14.25
C PRO A 126 16.46 -13.30 12.78
N ASP A 127 17.53 -14.00 12.39
CA ASP A 127 18.11 -13.91 11.05
C ASP A 127 17.73 -15.09 10.15
N GLN A 128 17.02 -16.10 10.69
CA GLN A 128 16.52 -17.22 9.91
C GLN A 128 15.55 -16.77 8.80
N PRO A 129 15.61 -17.36 7.60
CA PRO A 129 14.60 -17.13 6.58
C PRO A 129 13.19 -17.48 7.05
N PRO A 130 12.18 -16.75 6.55
CA PRO A 130 10.78 -17.06 6.84
C PRO A 130 10.36 -18.40 6.22
N ARG A 131 9.33 -19.02 6.78
CA ARG A 131 8.88 -20.38 6.39
C ARG A 131 8.17 -20.43 5.04
N TYR A 132 7.67 -19.32 4.53
CA TYR A 132 6.92 -19.26 3.28
C TYR A 132 7.61 -18.34 2.28
N LYS A 133 7.43 -18.64 1.00
CA LYS A 133 7.76 -17.75 -0.12
C LYS A 133 6.68 -17.85 -1.19
N LEU A 134 6.69 -16.91 -2.15
CA LEU A 134 5.92 -17.10 -3.39
C LEU A 134 6.43 -18.35 -4.10
N ARG A 135 5.52 -19.06 -4.78
CA ARG A 135 5.93 -20.12 -5.71
C ARG A 135 6.74 -19.54 -6.86
N ASP A 136 7.64 -20.36 -7.40
CA ASP A 136 8.45 -19.98 -8.54
C ASP A 136 7.52 -19.67 -9.73
N GLY A 137 7.80 -18.56 -10.41
CA GLY A 137 6.96 -18.04 -11.50
C GLY A 137 5.78 -17.16 -11.06
N VAL A 138 5.42 -17.10 -9.77
CA VAL A 138 4.35 -16.21 -9.31
C VAL A 138 4.86 -14.77 -9.23
N GLU A 139 4.19 -13.85 -9.92
CA GLU A 139 4.43 -12.42 -9.86
C GLU A 139 3.29 -11.70 -9.12
N VAL A 140 3.62 -10.66 -8.35
CA VAL A 140 2.63 -9.77 -7.74
C VAL A 140 2.60 -8.45 -8.48
N ASN A 141 1.43 -8.08 -8.98
CA ASN A 141 1.23 -6.89 -9.79
C ASN A 141 0.24 -5.95 -9.13
N MET A 142 0.32 -4.68 -9.50
CA MET A 142 -0.52 -3.61 -8.95
C MET A 142 -1.19 -2.83 -10.08
N TYR A 143 -2.50 -2.65 -9.99
CA TYR A 143 -3.25 -1.71 -10.82
C TYR A 143 -3.61 -0.45 -10.03
N ILE A 144 -3.56 0.72 -10.67
CA ILE A 144 -4.03 2.00 -10.13
C ILE A 144 -4.75 2.75 -11.25
N SER A 145 -5.98 3.22 -11.02
CA SER A 145 -6.78 3.87 -12.05
C SER A 145 -6.30 5.26 -12.45
N THR A 146 -5.33 5.83 -11.73
CA THR A 146 -4.78 7.17 -11.98
C THR A 146 -3.36 7.26 -11.44
N LEU A 147 -2.63 8.34 -11.76
CA LEU A 147 -1.27 8.53 -11.27
C LEU A 147 -1.22 8.58 -9.73
N PRO A 148 -0.32 7.80 -9.08
CA PRO A 148 -0.24 7.78 -7.63
C PRO A 148 0.18 9.16 -7.11
N CYS A 149 -0.53 9.64 -6.11
CA CYS A 149 -0.29 10.99 -5.60
C CYS A 149 1.13 11.16 -5.05
N GLY A 150 1.67 12.36 -5.23
CA GLY A 150 3.04 12.70 -4.89
C GLY A 150 3.88 12.83 -6.15
N ASP A 151 5.13 12.44 -6.01
CA ASP A 151 6.22 12.69 -6.93
C ASP A 151 6.03 12.12 -8.35
N ALA A 152 5.22 11.05 -8.51
CA ALA A 152 4.90 10.45 -9.81
C ALA A 152 3.88 11.27 -10.63
N SER A 153 3.25 12.29 -10.03
CA SER A 153 2.19 13.09 -10.66
C SER A 153 2.57 14.57 -10.83
N MET A 154 3.73 15.00 -10.31
CA MET A 154 4.04 16.42 -10.13
C MET A 154 4.27 17.16 -11.45
N GLY A 155 5.10 16.63 -12.34
CA GLY A 155 5.39 17.23 -13.65
C GLY A 155 4.15 17.24 -14.55
N TYR A 156 3.36 16.17 -14.53
CA TYR A 156 2.08 16.14 -15.24
C TYR A 156 1.12 17.23 -14.72
N LEU A 157 0.91 17.30 -13.41
CA LEU A 157 0.04 18.32 -12.80
C LEU A 157 0.55 19.75 -13.02
N ALA A 158 1.87 19.95 -13.14
CA ALA A 158 2.46 21.23 -13.49
C ALA A 158 2.16 21.61 -14.95
N SER A 159 2.21 20.63 -15.86
CA SER A 159 1.99 20.83 -17.30
C SER A 159 0.53 21.19 -17.64
N ILE A 160 -0.43 20.66 -16.88
CA ILE A 160 -1.86 20.93 -17.07
C ILE A 160 -2.41 22.07 -16.20
N GLN A 161 -1.56 22.70 -15.38
CA GLN A 161 -2.01 23.80 -14.54
C GLN A 161 -2.35 25.03 -15.36
N ASP A 162 -3.45 25.70 -14.99
CA ASP A 162 -3.77 27.02 -15.53
C ASP A 162 -2.58 27.97 -15.31
N LYS A 163 -2.13 28.64 -16.38
CA LYS A 163 -0.97 29.54 -16.37
C LYS A 163 -1.09 30.63 -15.29
N THR A 164 -2.31 31.08 -15.00
CA THR A 164 -2.62 32.08 -13.97
C THR A 164 -2.39 31.51 -12.56
N MET A 165 -2.79 30.26 -12.33
CA MET A 165 -2.59 29.58 -11.05
C MET A 165 -1.14 29.14 -10.82
N ALA A 166 -0.43 28.77 -11.88
CA ALA A 166 0.99 28.51 -11.85
C ALA A 166 1.78 29.78 -11.49
N ALA A 167 1.41 30.92 -12.09
CA ALA A 167 2.00 32.23 -11.79
C ALA A 167 1.78 32.64 -10.32
N LEU A 168 0.56 32.50 -9.78
CA LEU A 168 0.27 32.82 -8.37
C LEU A 168 1.09 32.00 -7.36
N LYS A 169 1.40 30.74 -7.68
CA LYS A 169 2.25 29.89 -6.81
C LYS A 169 3.74 30.11 -7.03
N SER A 170 4.15 30.63 -8.18
CA SER A 170 5.55 31.01 -8.45
C SER A 170 6.01 32.23 -7.64
N ILE A 171 5.06 33.03 -7.14
CA ILE A 171 5.31 34.19 -6.25
C ILE A 171 5.71 33.73 -4.83
N ASN A 172 5.31 32.52 -4.42
CA ASN A 172 5.70 32.00 -3.11
C ASN A 172 7.16 31.56 -3.13
N THR A 173 8.01 32.26 -2.38
CA THR A 173 9.33 31.76 -1.99
C THR A 173 9.17 30.56 -1.07
N PHE A 174 9.34 29.36 -1.63
CA PHE A 174 9.39 28.14 -0.84
C PHE A 174 10.77 28.03 -0.17
N PRO A 175 10.85 27.74 1.15
CA PRO A 175 12.13 27.54 1.81
C PRO A 175 12.87 26.36 1.18
N VAL A 176 14.20 26.43 1.15
CA VAL A 176 15.05 25.28 0.81
C VAL A 176 14.70 24.15 1.77
N LEU A 177 14.40 22.94 1.26
CA LEU A 177 14.21 21.80 2.15
C LEU A 177 15.55 21.39 2.70
N ALA A 178 15.64 21.26 4.01
CA ALA A 178 16.78 20.61 4.63
C ALA A 178 16.92 19.18 4.09
N PRO A 179 18.15 18.62 4.10
CA PRO A 179 18.34 17.19 3.96
C PRO A 179 17.38 16.44 4.89
N HIS A 180 16.76 15.37 4.40
CA HIS A 180 15.85 14.54 5.20
C HIS A 180 14.54 15.25 5.63
N GLN A 181 14.06 16.24 4.87
CA GLN A 181 12.74 16.83 5.09
C GLN A 181 11.76 16.48 3.96
N ALA A 182 10.54 16.06 4.32
CA ALA A 182 9.46 15.85 3.36
C ALA A 182 8.76 17.16 3.00
N SER A 183 8.42 17.32 1.71
CA SER A 183 7.61 18.44 1.23
C SER A 183 6.12 18.21 1.52
N ARG A 184 5.37 19.25 1.88
CA ARG A 184 3.93 19.10 2.13
C ARG A 184 3.17 19.04 0.80
N GLY A 185 2.33 18.01 0.64
CA GLY A 185 1.38 17.90 -0.48
C GLY A 185 1.98 18.21 -1.85
N ARG A 186 1.37 19.19 -2.52
CA ARG A 186 1.77 19.68 -3.85
C ARG A 186 2.54 21.00 -3.78
N ASP A 187 3.19 21.28 -2.66
CA ASP A 187 4.04 22.46 -2.53
C ASP A 187 5.22 22.33 -3.51
N ASN A 188 5.51 23.44 -4.18
CA ASN A 188 6.53 23.58 -5.24
C ASN A 188 6.49 22.43 -6.28
N TYR A 189 5.76 22.62 -7.37
CA TYR A 189 5.64 21.62 -8.44
C TYR A 189 6.96 21.28 -9.13
N ASN A 190 7.90 22.23 -9.15
CA ASN A 190 9.22 22.05 -9.77
C ASN A 190 10.19 21.27 -8.87
N ARG A 191 9.82 21.06 -7.59
CA ARG A 191 10.61 20.27 -6.65
C ARG A 191 10.32 18.78 -6.83
N LEU A 192 10.99 18.18 -7.80
CA LEU A 192 10.88 16.75 -8.13
C LEU A 192 11.86 15.91 -7.31
N GLY A 193 11.58 14.62 -7.16
CA GLY A 193 12.48 13.66 -6.54
C GLY A 193 12.46 13.66 -5.00
N VAL A 194 11.63 14.50 -4.37
CA VAL A 194 11.55 14.62 -2.91
C VAL A 194 10.43 13.77 -2.32
N LEU A 195 10.59 13.38 -1.05
CA LEU A 195 9.50 12.81 -0.26
C LEU A 195 8.37 13.84 -0.07
N ARG A 196 7.12 13.36 -0.07
CA ARG A 196 5.93 14.21 0.07
C ARG A 196 4.95 13.67 1.10
N THR A 197 4.31 14.54 1.88
CA THR A 197 3.22 14.18 2.79
C THR A 197 1.85 14.48 2.19
N LYS A 198 0.82 13.81 2.69
CA LYS A 198 -0.60 14.07 2.42
C LYS A 198 -1.17 15.05 3.45
N PRO A 199 -2.31 15.71 3.16
CA PRO A 199 -3.02 15.73 1.88
C PRO A 199 -2.30 16.58 0.82
N GLY A 200 -2.64 16.39 -0.46
CA GLY A 200 -2.08 17.20 -1.55
C GLY A 200 -2.56 18.66 -1.58
N ARG A 201 -3.66 18.95 -0.86
CA ARG A 201 -4.30 20.27 -0.80
C ARG A 201 -3.70 21.13 0.32
N ALA A 202 -3.36 22.38 0.02
CA ALA A 202 -2.69 23.28 0.97
C ALA A 202 -3.61 23.77 2.11
N ASP A 203 -4.91 23.91 1.85
CA ASP A 203 -5.96 24.32 2.78
C ASP A 203 -6.42 23.18 3.72
N SER A 204 -6.06 21.94 3.42
CA SER A 204 -6.46 20.78 4.23
C SER A 204 -5.54 20.58 5.44
N PRO A 205 -6.08 20.27 6.63
CA PRO A 205 -5.26 20.01 7.81
C PRO A 205 -4.18 18.94 7.56
N PRO A 206 -2.97 19.10 8.11
CA PRO A 206 -1.86 18.18 7.86
C PRO A 206 -2.16 16.76 8.39
N ALA A 207 -1.64 15.76 7.68
CA ALA A 207 -1.63 14.37 8.10
C ALA A 207 -0.18 13.86 8.17
N LEU A 208 0.07 12.83 8.98
CA LEU A 208 1.39 12.17 9.07
C LEU A 208 1.57 11.05 8.04
N SER A 209 0.82 11.11 6.93
CA SER A 209 0.86 10.07 5.90
C SER A 209 1.70 10.50 4.71
N MET A 210 2.67 9.68 4.33
CA MET A 210 3.46 9.90 3.10
C MET A 210 2.61 9.70 1.83
N SER A 211 3.09 10.25 0.72
CA SER A 211 2.47 10.16 -0.60
C SER A 211 2.40 8.71 -1.10
N CYS A 212 1.50 8.43 -2.06
CA CYS A 212 1.39 7.09 -2.62
C CYS A 212 2.62 6.71 -3.44
N SER A 213 3.22 7.66 -4.19
CA SER A 213 4.48 7.42 -4.90
C SER A 213 5.60 6.97 -3.96
N ASP A 214 5.76 7.64 -2.82
CA ASP A 214 6.79 7.27 -1.82
C ASP A 214 6.50 5.91 -1.19
N LYS A 215 5.21 5.59 -0.94
CA LYS A 215 4.82 4.30 -0.39
C LYS A 215 5.07 3.16 -1.37
N ILE A 216 4.80 3.35 -2.66
CA ILE A 216 5.06 2.35 -3.70
C ILE A 216 6.58 2.12 -3.83
N ALA A 217 7.38 3.19 -3.92
CA ALA A 217 8.83 3.07 -3.96
C ALA A 217 9.41 2.37 -2.72
N LYS A 218 8.85 2.63 -1.53
CA LYS A 218 9.22 1.89 -0.31
C LYS A 218 8.96 0.39 -0.43
N TRP A 219 7.88 -0.02 -1.09
CA TRP A 219 7.54 -1.44 -1.27
C TRP A 219 8.52 -2.16 -2.21
N SER A 220 9.22 -1.44 -3.08
CA SER A 220 10.35 -1.98 -3.86
C SER A 220 11.54 -2.41 -3.02
N VAL A 221 11.63 -1.96 -1.76
CA VAL A 221 12.73 -2.31 -0.86
C VAL A 221 12.25 -3.23 0.26
N LEU A 222 11.12 -2.88 0.90
CA LEU A 222 10.63 -3.60 2.08
C LEU A 222 9.62 -4.70 1.77
N GLY A 223 9.17 -4.78 0.52
CA GLY A 223 8.05 -5.62 0.10
C GLY A 223 6.68 -5.12 0.61
N ILE A 224 5.62 -5.71 0.08
CA ILE A 224 4.23 -5.33 0.39
C ILE A 224 3.72 -5.97 1.68
N GLN A 225 4.32 -7.05 2.16
CA GLN A 225 3.89 -7.85 3.31
C GLN A 225 4.01 -7.07 4.64
N GLY A 226 4.98 -6.15 4.73
CA GLY A 226 5.26 -5.40 5.95
C GLY A 226 5.81 -6.27 7.09
N SER A 227 6.07 -5.66 8.24
CA SER A 227 6.77 -6.32 9.36
C SER A 227 6.10 -7.60 9.86
N PHE A 228 4.76 -7.64 9.94
CA PHE A 228 4.03 -8.84 10.38
C PHE A 228 4.08 -9.96 9.35
N GLY A 229 3.93 -9.63 8.05
CA GLY A 229 4.10 -10.63 7.00
C GLY A 229 5.53 -11.16 6.92
N ALA A 230 6.53 -10.31 7.18
CA ALA A 230 7.95 -10.67 7.13
C ALA A 230 8.37 -11.72 8.17
N LYS A 231 7.55 -11.96 9.21
CA LYS A 231 7.75 -13.09 10.13
C LYS A 231 7.56 -14.44 9.44
N PHE A 232 6.62 -14.51 8.51
CA PHE A 232 6.18 -15.77 7.90
C PHE A 232 6.64 -15.92 6.46
N LEU A 233 6.80 -14.80 5.74
CA LEU A 233 6.95 -14.77 4.30
C LEU A 233 8.23 -14.03 3.88
N GLU A 234 8.94 -14.55 2.89
CA GLU A 234 10.01 -13.82 2.20
C GLU A 234 9.48 -12.49 1.64
N PRO A 235 10.34 -11.48 1.42
CA PRO A 235 9.87 -10.19 0.92
C PRO A 235 9.12 -10.34 -0.41
N VAL A 236 7.88 -9.86 -0.44
CA VAL A 236 7.02 -9.91 -1.63
C VAL A 236 7.07 -8.57 -2.32
N TYR A 237 7.63 -8.55 -3.52
CA TYR A 237 7.81 -7.34 -4.31
C TYR A 237 6.77 -7.19 -5.40
N ILE A 238 6.57 -5.95 -5.84
CA ILE A 238 5.74 -5.66 -7.00
C ILE A 238 6.58 -5.86 -8.26
N SER A 239 6.12 -6.72 -9.17
CA SER A 239 6.74 -6.96 -10.47
C SER A 239 6.36 -5.87 -11.48
N GLU A 240 5.09 -5.46 -11.50
CA GLU A 240 4.59 -4.40 -12.39
C GLU A 240 3.56 -3.50 -11.72
N VAL A 241 3.62 -2.21 -12.04
CA VAL A 241 2.60 -1.20 -11.71
C VAL A 241 1.93 -0.76 -13.02
N VAL A 242 0.65 -1.11 -13.16
CA VAL A 242 -0.21 -0.73 -14.29
C VAL A 242 -1.02 0.50 -13.90
N ILE A 243 -0.90 1.58 -14.68
CA ILE A 243 -1.47 2.89 -14.35
C ILE A 243 -2.46 3.33 -15.44
N GLY A 244 -3.71 3.61 -15.04
CA GLY A 244 -4.76 4.17 -15.89
C GLY A 244 -4.75 5.71 -15.92
N GLU A 245 -5.64 6.29 -16.74
CA GLU A 245 -5.81 7.75 -16.91
C GLU A 245 -4.51 8.49 -17.25
N VAL A 246 -3.60 7.85 -17.97
CA VAL A 246 -2.40 8.52 -18.52
C VAL A 246 -2.76 9.13 -19.87
N PRO A 247 -2.45 10.43 -20.11
CA PRO A 247 -2.74 11.09 -21.38
C PRO A 247 -2.18 10.36 -22.61
N LEU A 248 -2.85 10.53 -23.74
CA LEU A 248 -2.44 9.97 -25.03
C LEU A 248 -1.43 10.87 -25.75
N GLU A 249 -1.40 12.16 -25.44
CA GLU A 249 -0.46 13.12 -26.00
C GLU A 249 0.97 12.71 -25.64
N GLN A 250 1.80 12.46 -26.66
CA GLN A 250 3.13 11.87 -26.48
C GLN A 250 4.04 12.69 -25.56
N GLU A 251 3.95 14.02 -25.62
CA GLU A 251 4.71 14.93 -24.77
C GLU A 251 4.35 14.76 -23.29
N LEU A 252 3.05 14.80 -22.96
CA LEU A 252 2.55 14.61 -21.59
C LEU A 252 2.84 13.18 -21.09
N ARG A 253 2.67 12.19 -21.96
CA ARG A 253 2.95 10.78 -21.65
C ARG A 253 4.44 10.55 -21.34
N SER A 254 5.34 11.25 -22.03
CA SER A 254 6.78 11.24 -21.77
C SER A 254 7.12 11.85 -20.40
N VAL A 255 6.48 12.98 -20.06
CA VAL A 255 6.61 13.61 -18.72
C VAL A 255 6.14 12.64 -17.64
N VAL A 256 4.96 12.04 -17.81
CA VAL A 256 4.41 11.05 -16.87
C VAL A 256 5.34 9.84 -16.71
N ARG A 257 5.89 9.31 -17.80
CA ARG A 257 6.85 8.20 -17.74
C ARG A 257 8.10 8.58 -16.96
N THR A 258 8.67 9.74 -17.23
CA THR A 258 9.85 10.26 -16.52
C THR A 258 9.59 10.42 -15.03
N ASP A 259 8.42 10.98 -14.67
CA ASP A 259 8.01 11.13 -13.28
C ASP A 259 7.82 9.79 -12.57
N CYS A 260 7.15 8.82 -13.20
CA CYS A 260 6.95 7.50 -12.63
C CYS A 260 8.27 6.73 -12.47
N GLU A 261 9.16 6.76 -13.47
CA GLU A 261 10.50 6.15 -13.39
C GLU A 261 11.29 6.72 -12.22
N ARG A 262 11.35 8.05 -12.11
CA ARG A 262 12.05 8.73 -11.02
C ARG A 262 11.40 8.39 -9.67
N ALA A 263 10.08 8.54 -9.56
CA ALA A 263 9.35 8.45 -8.29
C ALA A 263 9.26 7.03 -7.74
N LEU A 264 8.99 6.02 -8.59
CA LEU A 264 8.72 4.64 -8.18
C LEU A 264 9.96 3.76 -8.20
N ARG A 265 11.00 4.13 -8.98
CA ARG A 265 12.20 3.31 -9.17
C ARG A 265 13.47 4.07 -8.79
N GLY A 266 13.74 5.19 -9.46
CA GLY A 266 15.01 5.89 -9.43
C GLY A 266 15.48 6.33 -8.04
N ARG A 267 14.57 6.75 -7.16
CA ARG A 267 14.92 7.24 -5.82
C ARG A 267 15.37 6.16 -4.83
N VAL A 268 14.99 4.90 -5.05
CA VAL A 268 15.31 3.79 -4.13
C VAL A 268 16.31 2.80 -4.71
N LYS A 269 16.66 2.93 -6.00
CA LYS A 269 17.53 1.99 -6.74
C LYS A 269 18.89 1.73 -6.07
N ASN A 270 19.43 2.73 -5.37
CA ASN A 270 20.76 2.68 -4.75
C ASN A 270 20.69 2.39 -3.25
N THR A 271 19.60 1.84 -2.73
CA THR A 271 19.53 1.45 -1.30
C THR A 271 20.55 0.33 -1.04
N LYS A 272 21.50 0.58 -0.13
CA LYS A 272 22.59 -0.35 0.23
C LYS A 272 22.31 -1.04 1.57
N ASP A 273 23.22 -1.93 1.98
CA ASP A 273 23.24 -2.56 3.32
C ASP A 273 21.93 -3.28 3.68
N LEU A 274 21.29 -3.87 2.68
CA LEU A 274 20.09 -4.68 2.88
C LEU A 274 20.48 -6.03 3.49
N PRO A 275 19.72 -6.51 4.49
CA PRO A 275 19.96 -7.81 5.10
C PRO A 275 19.66 -8.94 4.12
N GLN A 276 20.15 -10.15 4.43
CA GLN A 276 19.93 -11.33 3.61
C GLN A 276 18.44 -11.50 3.23
N GLY A 277 18.21 -11.88 1.97
CA GLY A 277 16.89 -12.07 1.38
C GLY A 277 16.09 -10.79 1.11
N TYR A 278 16.59 -9.60 1.47
CA TYR A 278 16.05 -8.33 1.00
C TYR A 278 16.91 -7.80 -0.15
N THR A 279 16.24 -7.31 -1.19
CA THR A 279 16.87 -6.65 -2.33
C THR A 279 15.99 -5.48 -2.81
N VAL A 280 16.51 -4.65 -3.69
CA VAL A 280 15.73 -3.62 -4.36
C VAL A 280 15.09 -4.22 -5.62
N HIS A 281 13.76 -4.33 -5.63
CA HIS A 281 12.99 -4.82 -6.77
C HIS A 281 12.22 -3.67 -7.44
N LEU A 282 12.72 -3.23 -8.60
CA LEU A 282 12.16 -2.09 -9.32
C LEU A 282 11.01 -2.56 -10.23
N PRO A 283 9.75 -2.18 -9.95
CA PRO A 283 8.60 -2.65 -10.73
C PRO A 283 8.63 -2.08 -12.14
N ARG A 284 8.23 -2.88 -13.13
CA ARG A 284 7.92 -2.39 -14.48
C ARG A 284 6.77 -1.38 -14.40
N ILE A 285 6.74 -0.41 -15.31
CA ILE A 285 5.71 0.63 -15.37
C ILE A 285 4.98 0.49 -16.69
N ARG A 286 3.71 0.07 -16.62
CA ARG A 286 2.81 -0.04 -17.77
C ARG A 286 1.69 0.99 -17.65
N PHE A 287 1.30 1.55 -18.78
CA PHE A 287 0.13 2.43 -18.85
C PHE A 287 -0.97 1.72 -19.61
N THR A 288 -2.20 1.75 -19.06
CA THR A 288 -3.38 1.18 -19.71
C THR A 288 -4.32 2.29 -20.15
N GLN A 289 -5.17 2.00 -21.13
CA GLN A 289 -6.27 2.86 -21.56
C GLN A 289 -7.63 2.33 -21.12
N SER A 290 -7.67 1.21 -20.39
CA SER A 290 -8.91 0.63 -19.86
C SER A 290 -9.58 1.61 -18.88
N PRO A 291 -10.78 2.14 -19.21
CA PRO A 291 -11.40 3.20 -18.45
C PRO A 291 -12.01 2.66 -17.15
N PHE A 292 -11.67 3.30 -16.03
CA PHE A 292 -12.37 3.03 -14.78
C PHE A 292 -13.62 3.92 -14.67
N VAL A 293 -14.80 3.29 -14.64
CA VAL A 293 -16.12 3.95 -14.75
C VAL A 293 -16.41 5.06 -13.74
N HIS A 294 -15.75 5.07 -12.57
CA HIS A 294 -15.91 6.13 -11.56
C HIS A 294 -14.65 6.99 -11.37
N SER A 295 -13.73 6.93 -12.34
CA SER A 295 -12.59 7.83 -12.41
C SER A 295 -13.04 9.27 -12.69
N LYS A 296 -12.14 10.23 -12.52
CA LYS A 296 -12.51 11.63 -12.71
C LYS A 296 -12.75 11.93 -14.20
N THR A 297 -11.88 11.41 -15.06
CA THR A 297 -11.93 11.64 -16.51
C THR A 297 -13.22 11.11 -17.09
N GLU A 298 -13.56 9.85 -16.77
CA GLU A 298 -14.78 9.22 -17.26
C GLU A 298 -16.05 9.92 -16.78
N LEU A 299 -16.07 10.35 -15.50
CA LEU A 299 -17.24 11.05 -14.98
C LEU A 299 -17.39 12.45 -15.57
N ASP A 300 -16.31 13.20 -15.76
CA ASP A 300 -16.35 14.57 -16.30
C ASP A 300 -16.85 14.62 -17.75
N ILE A 301 -16.77 13.52 -18.52
CA ILE A 301 -17.40 13.38 -19.85
C ILE A 301 -18.93 13.43 -19.74
N ILE A 302 -19.49 12.83 -18.69
CA ILE A 302 -20.93 12.69 -18.49
C ILE A 302 -21.49 13.87 -17.68
N VAL A 303 -20.82 14.21 -16.58
CA VAL A 303 -21.23 15.23 -15.64
C VAL A 303 -20.02 15.81 -14.90
N LYS A 304 -19.94 17.14 -14.86
CA LYS A 304 -18.89 17.83 -14.12
C LYS A 304 -18.85 17.38 -12.65
N THR A 305 -17.74 16.77 -12.26
CA THR A 305 -17.51 16.29 -10.89
C THR A 305 -17.40 17.45 -9.91
N THR A 306 -17.94 17.26 -8.71
CA THR A 306 -17.92 18.28 -7.63
C THR A 306 -16.83 18.00 -6.58
N GLY A 307 -16.22 16.83 -6.61
CA GLY A 307 -15.16 16.44 -5.69
C GLY A 307 -14.90 14.94 -5.71
N SER A 308 -13.98 14.51 -4.85
CA SER A 308 -13.71 13.08 -4.67
C SER A 308 -14.55 12.48 -3.54
N CYS A 309 -14.92 11.21 -3.71
CA CYS A 309 -15.69 10.41 -2.78
C CYS A 309 -15.03 10.37 -1.38
N ASN A 310 -15.83 10.55 -0.34
CA ASN A 310 -15.41 10.42 1.06
C ASN A 310 -15.46 8.96 1.56
N GLU A 311 -16.10 8.08 0.81
CA GLU A 311 -16.17 6.66 1.10
C GLU A 311 -15.03 5.89 0.41
N SER A 312 -14.66 4.75 0.97
CA SER A 312 -13.56 3.92 0.47
C SER A 312 -13.94 2.46 0.54
N LEU A 313 -14.11 1.81 -0.60
CA LEU A 313 -14.38 0.38 -0.70
C LEU A 313 -13.11 -0.40 -0.34
N CYS A 314 -13.26 -1.50 0.40
CA CYS A 314 -12.21 -2.45 0.71
C CYS A 314 -12.71 -3.87 0.41
N TRP A 315 -12.05 -4.57 -0.50
CA TRP A 315 -12.32 -5.96 -0.84
C TRP A 315 -11.02 -6.77 -0.78
N VAL A 316 -11.10 -7.97 -0.23
CA VAL A 316 -10.00 -8.93 -0.09
C VAL A 316 -10.55 -10.27 -0.53
N ALA A 317 -9.85 -10.95 -1.44
CA ALA A 317 -10.27 -12.26 -1.92
C ALA A 317 -10.35 -13.28 -0.77
N ASP A 318 -11.23 -14.28 -0.89
CA ASP A 318 -11.33 -15.41 0.04
C ASP A 318 -11.55 -15.00 1.53
N SER A 319 -11.97 -13.75 1.78
CA SER A 319 -12.11 -13.16 3.11
C SER A 319 -13.57 -12.73 3.36
N LYS A 320 -13.79 -11.94 4.42
CA LYS A 320 -15.10 -11.36 4.72
C LYS A 320 -15.62 -10.51 3.54
N PRO A 321 -16.96 -10.33 3.40
CA PRO A 321 -17.53 -9.49 2.36
C PRO A 321 -16.94 -8.09 2.32
N ALA A 322 -16.99 -7.45 1.16
CA ALA A 322 -16.50 -6.09 0.97
C ALA A 322 -17.05 -5.13 2.03
N GLU A 323 -16.19 -4.26 2.55
CA GLU A 323 -16.58 -3.21 3.48
C GLU A 323 -16.35 -1.83 2.87
N VAL A 324 -17.21 -0.89 3.25
CA VAL A 324 -17.05 0.53 2.88
C VAL A 324 -16.60 1.27 4.12
N LEU A 325 -15.56 2.09 3.99
CA LEU A 325 -15.05 2.94 5.06
C LEU A 325 -15.46 4.39 4.85
N ILE A 326 -15.69 5.12 5.94
CA ILE A 326 -15.84 6.57 5.98
C ILE A 326 -15.01 7.11 7.14
N ASN A 327 -14.13 8.07 6.87
CA ASN A 327 -13.19 8.62 7.88
C ASN A 327 -12.39 7.53 8.63
N GLY A 328 -11.96 6.50 7.90
CA GLY A 328 -11.16 5.40 8.46
C GLY A 328 -11.92 4.38 9.31
N LEU A 329 -13.25 4.49 9.44
CA LEU A 329 -14.13 3.57 10.16
C LEU A 329 -15.05 2.84 9.19
N LYS A 330 -15.51 1.64 9.56
CA LYS A 330 -16.53 0.93 8.79
C LYS A 330 -17.82 1.76 8.72
N ARG A 331 -18.39 1.88 7.53
CA ARG A 331 -19.63 2.62 7.29
C ARG A 331 -20.74 2.09 8.20
N SER A 332 -21.57 3.01 8.69
CA SER A 332 -22.66 2.72 9.63
C SER A 332 -22.22 2.23 11.01
N THR A 333 -20.96 2.47 11.42
CA THR A 333 -20.50 2.22 12.80
C THR A 333 -21.03 3.31 13.75
N PRO A 334 -21.87 2.96 14.75
CA PRO A 334 -22.32 3.93 15.75
C PRO A 334 -21.14 4.46 16.58
N PRO A 335 -21.10 5.75 16.95
CA PRO A 335 -19.99 6.32 17.73
C PRO A 335 -19.65 5.52 19.00
N ARG A 336 -20.67 5.07 19.74
CA ARG A 336 -20.53 4.25 20.96
C ARG A 336 -19.94 2.86 20.73
N HIS A 337 -19.95 2.35 19.51
CA HIS A 337 -19.49 0.98 19.19
C HIS A 337 -18.21 0.95 18.34
N ARG A 338 -17.52 2.08 18.16
CA ARG A 338 -16.29 2.15 17.34
C ARG A 338 -15.19 1.16 17.77
N TYR A 339 -15.16 0.79 19.05
CA TYR A 339 -14.16 -0.13 19.60
C TYR A 339 -14.60 -1.59 19.62
N ALA A 340 -15.90 -1.85 19.45
CA ALA A 340 -16.43 -3.20 19.47
C ALA A 340 -15.94 -3.97 18.24
N GLU A 341 -15.48 -5.20 18.46
CA GLU A 341 -14.78 -6.00 17.45
C GLU A 341 -15.53 -6.11 16.12
N LYS A 342 -16.86 -6.28 16.18
CA LYS A 342 -17.73 -6.40 14.99
C LYS A 342 -17.72 -5.18 14.06
N TYR A 343 -17.33 -4.00 14.56
CA TYR A 343 -17.28 -2.75 13.78
C TYR A 343 -15.85 -2.32 13.41
N ARG A 344 -14.82 -3.03 13.88
CA ARG A 344 -13.44 -2.72 13.50
C ARG A 344 -13.28 -2.94 12.00
N PRO A 345 -12.77 -1.95 11.24
CA PRO A 345 -12.41 -2.15 9.84
C PRO A 345 -11.48 -3.36 9.70
N LEU A 346 -11.73 -4.22 8.71
CA LEU A 346 -10.92 -5.39 8.38
C LEU A 346 -9.45 -5.02 8.17
N LEU A 347 -9.23 -3.84 7.59
CA LEU A 347 -7.92 -3.31 7.28
C LEU A 347 -7.37 -2.39 8.37
N SER A 348 -7.98 -2.23 9.55
CA SER A 348 -7.40 -1.43 10.65
C SER A 348 -6.11 -2.03 11.21
N ARG A 349 -5.32 -1.28 12.00
CA ARG A 349 -4.08 -1.82 12.58
C ARG A 349 -4.38 -2.93 13.57
N ILE A 350 -5.39 -2.75 14.42
CA ILE A 350 -5.83 -3.73 15.41
C ILE A 350 -6.33 -5.02 14.74
N SER A 351 -7.11 -4.93 13.65
CA SER A 351 -7.58 -6.13 12.93
C SER A 351 -6.44 -6.93 12.30
N VAL A 352 -5.44 -6.25 11.73
CA VAL A 352 -4.25 -6.91 11.19
C VAL A 352 -3.36 -7.46 12.30
N PHE A 353 -3.34 -6.83 13.48
CA PHE A 353 -2.61 -7.32 14.65
C PHE A 353 -3.21 -8.61 15.20
N ASN A 354 -4.53 -8.67 15.33
CA ASN A 354 -5.24 -9.88 15.73
C ASN A 354 -5.03 -11.01 14.71
N LEU A 355 -5.03 -10.70 13.40
CA LEU A 355 -4.73 -11.69 12.37
C LEU A 355 -3.29 -12.23 12.49
N TYR A 356 -2.30 -11.36 12.72
CA TYR A 356 -0.91 -11.78 12.92
C TYR A 356 -0.78 -12.81 14.05
N TYR A 357 -1.42 -12.55 15.20
CA TYR A 357 -1.42 -13.51 16.30
C TYR A 357 -2.15 -14.79 15.98
N ARG A 358 -3.32 -14.73 15.33
CA ARG A 358 -4.00 -15.94 14.88
C ARG A 358 -3.10 -16.79 13.97
N THR A 359 -2.35 -16.16 13.06
CA THR A 359 -1.39 -16.86 12.20
C THR A 359 -0.21 -17.44 12.99
N LEU A 360 0.31 -16.75 14.01
CA LEU A 360 1.33 -17.32 14.91
C LEU A 360 0.84 -18.62 15.57
N ASN A 361 -0.40 -18.61 16.07
CA ASN A 361 -0.98 -19.75 16.78
C ASN A 361 -1.18 -20.96 15.84
N LEU A 362 -1.70 -20.71 14.63
CA LEU A 362 -1.83 -21.75 13.60
C LEU A 362 -0.48 -22.35 13.19
N GLU A 363 0.59 -21.57 13.26
CA GLU A 363 1.96 -21.98 12.95
C GLU A 363 2.68 -22.64 14.14
N GLY A 364 2.03 -22.77 15.29
CA GLY A 364 2.64 -23.31 16.51
C GLY A 364 3.75 -22.44 17.09
N LEU A 365 3.75 -21.14 16.77
CA LEU A 365 4.75 -20.16 17.21
C LEU A 365 4.24 -19.32 18.39
N ASP A 366 3.36 -19.90 19.22
CA ASP A 366 2.57 -19.17 20.20
C ASP A 366 3.46 -18.53 21.28
N LEU A 367 3.66 -17.21 21.17
CA LEU A 367 4.35 -16.37 22.14
C LEU A 367 3.29 -15.63 22.97
N ILE A 368 2.52 -16.37 23.77
CA ILE A 368 1.57 -15.73 24.70
C ILE A 368 2.38 -15.04 25.79
N GLN A 369 2.65 -13.75 25.57
CA GLN A 369 3.01 -12.83 26.64
C GLN A 369 1.85 -11.87 26.83
N PRO A 370 1.17 -11.86 27.99
CA PRO A 370 0.25 -10.78 28.29
C PRO A 370 1.02 -9.45 28.19
N GLN A 371 0.44 -8.44 27.55
CA GLN A 371 0.98 -7.07 27.35
C GLN A 371 1.86 -6.78 26.12
N VAL A 372 1.94 -7.66 25.11
CA VAL A 372 2.63 -7.26 23.86
C VAL A 372 1.84 -6.19 23.11
N THR A 373 2.51 -5.07 22.82
CA THR A 373 1.94 -3.95 22.05
C THR A 373 2.14 -4.15 20.55
N TYR A 374 1.33 -3.45 19.74
CA TYR A 374 1.47 -3.46 18.29
C TYR A 374 2.87 -3.00 17.83
N THR A 375 3.45 -1.97 18.47
CA THR A 375 4.86 -1.60 18.22
C THR A 375 5.81 -2.72 18.63
N GLY A 376 5.67 -3.27 19.83
CA GLY A 376 6.54 -4.34 20.33
C GLY A 376 6.54 -5.58 19.43
N ALA A 377 5.37 -6.02 18.98
CA ALA A 377 5.25 -7.13 18.04
C ALA A 377 5.89 -6.82 16.67
N LYS A 378 5.88 -5.54 16.25
CA LYS A 378 6.52 -5.12 14.99
C LYS A 378 8.02 -5.01 15.07
N THR A 379 8.58 -4.71 16.24
CA THR A 379 10.03 -4.55 16.45
C THR A 379 10.66 -5.77 17.11
N ALA A 380 9.86 -6.80 17.39
CA ALA A 380 10.33 -8.08 17.90
C ALA A 380 11.44 -8.65 17.02
N ALA A 381 12.37 -9.37 17.67
CA ALA A 381 13.50 -10.06 17.04
C ALA A 381 13.08 -10.87 15.82
N SER A 382 11.88 -11.44 15.87
CA SER A 382 11.26 -12.24 14.83
C SER A 382 11.02 -11.50 13.49
N SER A 383 11.16 -10.17 13.46
CA SER A 383 11.06 -9.32 12.27
C SER A 383 12.32 -8.47 12.03
N MET A 384 13.45 -8.83 12.64
CA MET A 384 14.67 -8.01 12.67
C MET A 384 15.20 -7.72 11.26
N ARG A 385 15.16 -8.69 10.34
CA ARG A 385 15.53 -8.47 8.93
C ARG A 385 14.69 -7.36 8.29
N TYR A 386 13.39 -7.33 8.51
CA TYR A 386 12.54 -6.24 8.01
C TYR A 386 12.94 -4.89 8.63
N GLN A 387 13.27 -4.86 9.93
CA GLN A 387 13.69 -3.62 10.60
C GLN A 387 15.06 -3.13 10.11
N ARG A 388 16.03 -4.03 9.85
CA ARG A 388 17.32 -3.71 9.24
C ARG A 388 17.16 -3.15 7.82
N ALA A 389 16.34 -3.78 6.97
CA ALA A 389 16.03 -3.25 5.64
C ALA A 389 15.34 -1.87 5.71
N LYS A 390 14.44 -1.70 6.70
CA LYS A 390 13.78 -0.42 6.96
C LYS A 390 14.76 0.66 7.45
N LEU A 391 15.77 0.29 8.23
CA LEU A 391 16.84 1.18 8.67
C LEU A 391 17.74 1.57 7.50
N ALA A 392 18.10 0.65 6.60
CA ALA A 392 18.83 0.98 5.38
C ALA A 392 18.09 2.00 4.50
N LEU A 393 16.76 1.94 4.47
CA LEU A 393 15.94 2.87 3.69
C LEU A 393 15.71 4.23 4.38
N PHE A 394 15.46 4.23 5.69
CA PHE A 394 15.03 5.41 6.46
C PHE A 394 16.06 5.95 7.45
N GLY A 395 17.22 5.32 7.57
CA GLY A 395 18.35 5.81 8.37
C GLY A 395 18.90 7.10 7.79
N ALA A 396 19.80 7.77 8.51
CA ALA A 396 20.35 9.08 8.09
C ALA A 396 20.94 9.05 6.67
N GLU A 397 21.67 7.98 6.34
CA GLU A 397 22.26 7.76 5.01
C GLU A 397 21.31 7.10 3.99
N GLY A 398 20.10 6.74 4.42
CA GLY A 398 19.10 6.10 3.58
C GLY A 398 18.46 7.09 2.61
N PRO A 399 18.09 6.67 1.38
CA PRO A 399 17.52 7.59 0.41
C PRO A 399 16.20 8.21 0.85
N PHE A 400 15.48 7.55 1.79
CA PHE A 400 14.23 8.03 2.38
C PHE A 400 14.39 8.45 3.85
N ALA A 401 15.58 8.89 4.27
CA ALA A 401 15.84 9.43 5.61
C ALA A 401 14.81 10.46 6.10
N GLY A 402 14.22 11.26 5.19
CA GLY A 402 13.17 12.23 5.53
C GLY A 402 11.77 11.68 5.69
N TRP A 403 11.62 10.36 5.86
CA TRP A 403 10.34 9.71 6.00
C TRP A 403 9.69 10.08 7.35
N ILE A 404 8.50 10.71 7.29
CA ILE A 404 7.72 11.01 8.49
C ILE A 404 7.16 9.72 9.08
N LYS A 405 7.55 9.44 10.31
CA LYS A 405 7.06 8.30 11.10
C LYS A 405 5.85 8.77 11.91
N ILE A 406 4.94 7.84 12.17
CA ILE A 406 3.82 8.09 13.08
C ILE A 406 4.33 7.87 14.50
N ASP A 407 3.96 8.76 15.41
CA ASP A 407 4.41 8.70 16.80
C ASP A 407 4.04 7.38 17.47
N GLU A 408 4.85 7.01 18.46
CA GLU A 408 4.72 5.73 19.15
C GLU A 408 3.41 5.65 19.95
N GLU A 409 2.91 6.77 20.44
CA GLU A 409 1.61 6.84 21.14
C GLU A 409 0.45 6.30 20.29
N PHE A 410 0.53 6.42 18.96
CA PHE A 410 -0.50 5.90 18.05
C PHE A 410 -0.31 4.43 17.65
N GLN A 411 0.70 3.77 18.22
CA GLN A 411 1.12 2.41 17.89
C GLN A 411 1.32 1.53 19.14
N CYS A 412 1.26 2.09 20.34
CA CYS A 412 1.42 1.39 21.61
C CYS A 412 0.07 0.89 22.18
N PHE A 413 -0.53 -0.10 21.52
CA PHE A 413 -1.78 -0.73 21.98
C PHE A 413 -1.73 -2.26 21.89
N THR A 414 -2.46 -2.94 22.79
CA THR A 414 -2.62 -4.40 22.85
C THR A 414 -3.67 -4.90 21.84
N MET A 415 -3.83 -6.23 21.68
CA MET A 415 -4.76 -6.82 20.69
C MET A 415 -6.24 -6.44 20.89
N ASP A 416 -6.64 -6.13 22.12
CA ASP A 416 -7.96 -5.63 22.50
C ASP A 416 -8.08 -4.11 22.39
N GLY A 417 -6.97 -3.40 22.13
CA GLY A 417 -6.92 -1.96 21.89
C GLY A 417 -6.79 -1.15 23.17
N HIS A 418 -6.25 -1.73 24.26
CA HIS A 418 -5.81 -0.95 25.42
C HIS A 418 -4.47 -0.28 25.12
N CYS A 419 -4.39 1.03 25.38
CA CYS A 419 -3.16 1.77 25.21
C CYS A 419 -2.30 1.59 26.46
N LEU A 420 -1.03 1.24 26.26
CA LEU A 420 -0.04 1.29 27.34
C LEU A 420 0.69 2.63 27.20
N LYS A 421 0.81 3.40 28.29
CA LYS A 421 1.64 4.60 28.29
C LYS A 421 3.08 4.17 27.94
N PRO A 422 3.82 4.92 27.10
CA PRO A 422 5.25 4.73 26.99
C PRO A 422 5.83 4.81 28.41
N THR A 423 6.57 3.80 28.85
CA THR A 423 7.37 3.91 30.07
C THR A 423 8.39 5.01 29.81
N VAL A 424 8.13 6.21 30.33
CA VAL A 424 9.15 7.26 30.36
C VAL A 424 10.16 6.82 31.41
N SER A 425 11.22 6.15 30.97
CA SER A 425 12.41 5.98 31.80
C SER A 425 13.06 7.36 31.91
N PHE A 426 12.73 8.09 32.97
CA PHE A 426 13.60 9.14 33.46
C PHE A 426 14.81 8.43 34.08
N GLU A 427 15.84 8.18 33.26
CA GLU A 427 17.18 8.03 33.83
C GLU A 427 17.64 9.43 34.24
N THR A 428 18.05 9.51 35.51
CA THR A 428 18.46 10.72 36.22
C THR A 428 19.94 10.97 36.01
#